data_AF-A0A7W0UUT8-F1
#
_entry.id   AF-A0A7W0UUT8-F1
#
_cell.length_a   1.000
_cell.length_b   1.000
_cell.length_c   1.000
_cell.angle_alpha   90.00
_cell.angle_beta   90.00
_cell.angle_gamma   90.00
#
_symmetry.space_group_name_H-M   'P 1'
#
loop_
_entity.id
_entity.type
_entity.pdbx_description
1 polymer ?
#
loop_
_entity_poly.entity_id
_entity_poly.type
_entity_poly.pdbx_seq_one_letter_code
_entity_poly.pdbx_strand_id
1 'polypeptide(L)'
;MSQNGKGKFRSSAWFGPSDRDGFIHRSWMKNQGLPDHLFDGRPVIGICNTWSELTPCNAHFRKIAEHVKRGVYEAGGFPLEFPVMSLGETLLRPTAMLFRNLVSMDVEESIRGNPIDGVVLLVGCDKTTPALLMGAASCDLPTIMVSGGPMLNGKFRGQDIGSGTSVWRFSEDVRCGAMELNDFIDAESCM
;
A
#
# COMPACT_ATOMS: atom_id res chain seq x y z
N MET A 1 -0.99 -30.30 -30.81
CA MET A 1 0.35 -30.09 -30.20
C MET A 1 0.17 -29.12 -29.05
N SER A 2 -0.04 -29.65 -27.84
CA SER A 2 -0.17 -28.85 -26.62
C SER A 2 1.23 -28.38 -26.22
N GLN A 3 1.59 -27.12 -26.52
CA GLN A 3 2.74 -26.51 -25.89
C GLN A 3 2.34 -26.19 -24.45
N ASN A 4 2.87 -26.99 -23.51
CA ASN A 4 2.80 -26.74 -22.07
C ASN A 4 3.41 -25.35 -21.79
N GLY A 5 2.55 -24.34 -21.72
CA GLY A 5 2.89 -22.93 -21.53
C GLY A 5 3.37 -22.60 -20.12
N LYS A 6 4.53 -23.12 -19.71
CA LYS A 6 5.27 -22.50 -18.60
C LYS A 6 6.02 -21.29 -19.15
N GLY A 7 5.31 -20.17 -19.27
CA GLY A 7 5.94 -18.88 -19.54
C GLY A 7 6.95 -18.52 -18.43
N LYS A 8 7.84 -17.57 -18.72
CA LYS A 8 8.92 -17.14 -17.81
C LYS A 8 8.40 -16.69 -16.44
N PHE A 9 7.17 -16.21 -16.38
CA PHE A 9 6.53 -15.63 -15.20
C PHE A 9 5.27 -16.39 -14.81
N ARG A 10 4.88 -16.33 -13.53
CA ARG A 10 3.74 -17.12 -13.00
C ARG A 10 2.39 -16.63 -13.50
N SER A 11 2.27 -15.35 -13.83
CA SER A 11 1.09 -14.76 -14.51
C SER A 11 0.75 -15.47 -15.82
N SER A 12 1.74 -16.12 -16.46
CA SER A 12 1.52 -16.92 -17.65
C SER A 12 0.59 -18.12 -17.41
N ALA A 13 0.41 -18.59 -16.17
CA ALA A 13 -0.57 -19.63 -15.87
C ALA A 13 -2.04 -19.13 -16.02
N TRP A 14 -2.27 -17.82 -15.85
CA TRP A 14 -3.59 -17.21 -16.06
C TRP A 14 -3.74 -16.67 -17.47
N PHE A 15 -2.76 -15.91 -17.95
CA PHE A 15 -2.88 -15.15 -19.19
C PHE A 15 -2.26 -15.82 -20.41
N GLY A 16 -1.45 -16.86 -20.23
CA GLY A 16 -0.78 -17.58 -21.32
C GLY A 16 -1.67 -18.58 -22.08
N PRO A 17 -2.51 -19.41 -21.43
CA PRO A 17 -3.27 -20.45 -22.12
C PRO A 17 -4.18 -19.89 -23.22
N SER A 18 -4.19 -20.57 -24.37
CA SER A 18 -5.12 -20.29 -25.47
C SER A 18 -6.34 -21.22 -25.42
N ASP A 19 -6.80 -21.52 -24.21
CA ASP A 19 -7.96 -22.35 -23.93
C ASP A 19 -9.09 -21.53 -23.28
N ARG A 20 -10.13 -22.22 -22.81
CA ARG A 20 -11.27 -21.61 -22.11
C ARG A 20 -10.83 -20.79 -20.89
N ASP A 21 -9.88 -21.29 -20.12
CA ASP A 21 -9.51 -20.69 -18.84
C ASP A 21 -8.71 -19.41 -19.08
N GLY A 22 -7.71 -19.45 -19.97
CA GLY A 22 -7.00 -18.25 -20.40
C GLY A 22 -7.91 -17.22 -21.09
N PHE A 23 -8.91 -17.67 -21.87
CA PHE A 23 -9.93 -16.78 -22.44
C PHE A 23 -10.74 -16.07 -21.35
N ILE A 24 -11.19 -16.78 -20.33
CA ILE A 24 -11.93 -16.18 -19.21
C ILE A 24 -11.04 -15.16 -18.49
N HIS A 25 -9.81 -15.51 -18.12
CA HIS A 25 -8.93 -14.59 -17.40
C HIS A 25 -8.62 -13.31 -18.19
N ARG A 26 -8.26 -13.42 -19.48
CA ARG A 26 -7.96 -12.24 -20.30
C ARG A 26 -9.21 -11.42 -20.63
N SER A 27 -10.34 -12.05 -20.94
CA SER A 27 -11.56 -11.31 -21.33
C SER A 27 -12.11 -10.45 -20.20
N TRP A 28 -12.08 -10.95 -18.97
CA TRP A 28 -12.49 -10.18 -17.78
C TRP A 28 -11.53 -9.02 -17.49
N MET A 29 -10.23 -9.17 -17.68
CA MET A 29 -9.29 -8.05 -17.52
C MET A 29 -9.48 -7.00 -18.62
N LYS A 30 -9.73 -7.42 -19.86
CA LYS A 30 -9.92 -6.50 -21.01
C LYS A 30 -11.16 -5.60 -20.90
N ASN A 31 -12.13 -5.92 -20.03
CA ASN A 31 -13.30 -5.06 -19.83
C ASN A 31 -12.94 -3.66 -19.31
N GLN A 32 -11.73 -3.48 -18.78
CA GLN A 32 -11.18 -2.21 -18.30
C GLN A 32 -10.55 -1.36 -19.42
N GLY A 33 -10.58 -1.83 -20.68
CA GLY A 33 -9.94 -1.15 -21.81
C GLY A 33 -8.45 -1.47 -21.97
N LEU A 34 -7.98 -2.57 -21.36
CA LEU A 34 -6.58 -3.00 -21.47
C LEU A 34 -6.28 -3.62 -22.86
N PRO A 35 -5.24 -3.16 -23.57
CA PRO A 35 -4.91 -3.70 -24.88
C PRO A 35 -4.33 -5.12 -24.79
N ASP A 36 -4.51 -5.90 -25.87
CA ASP A 36 -4.12 -7.32 -25.92
C ASP A 36 -2.63 -7.56 -25.66
N HIS A 37 -1.77 -6.65 -26.14
CA HIS A 37 -0.32 -6.79 -25.99
C HIS A 37 0.17 -6.74 -24.54
N LEU A 38 -0.66 -6.34 -23.55
CA LEU A 38 -0.28 -6.44 -22.14
C LEU A 38 -0.28 -7.86 -21.60
N PHE A 39 -0.91 -8.80 -22.32
CA PHE A 39 -1.04 -10.22 -21.93
C PHE A 39 -0.04 -11.12 -22.69
N ASP A 40 1.00 -10.55 -23.29
CA ASP A 40 2.01 -11.23 -24.12
C ASP A 40 3.08 -12.00 -23.33
N GLY A 41 2.97 -12.03 -22.00
CA GLY A 41 3.93 -12.68 -21.11
C GLY A 41 4.99 -11.74 -20.52
N ARG A 42 4.86 -10.42 -20.70
CA ARG A 42 5.58 -9.41 -19.89
C ARG A 42 5.25 -9.56 -18.38
N PRO A 43 6.13 -9.10 -17.47
CA PRO A 43 5.88 -9.23 -16.03
C PRO A 43 4.68 -8.37 -15.59
N VAL A 44 3.80 -8.99 -14.82
CA VAL A 44 2.67 -8.32 -14.14
C VAL A 44 3.13 -7.85 -12.78
N ILE A 45 3.09 -6.53 -12.55
CA ILE A 45 3.56 -5.90 -11.32
C ILE A 45 2.37 -5.50 -10.47
N GLY A 46 2.23 -6.14 -9.31
CA GLY A 46 1.25 -5.78 -8.30
C GLY A 46 1.68 -4.53 -7.53
N ILE A 47 0.79 -3.55 -7.38
CA ILE A 47 1.03 -2.38 -6.54
C ILE A 47 0.11 -2.51 -5.32
N CYS A 48 0.67 -3.01 -4.22
CA CYS A 48 -0.04 -3.22 -2.97
C CYS A 48 -0.21 -1.87 -2.27
N ASN A 49 -1.44 -1.36 -2.24
CA ASN A 49 -1.73 -0.01 -1.78
C ASN A 49 -2.48 -0.01 -0.43
N THR A 50 -1.87 0.61 0.59
CA THR A 50 -2.49 0.85 1.90
C THR A 50 -3.15 2.23 2.00
N TRP A 51 -3.69 2.75 0.91
CA TRP A 51 -4.46 3.99 0.91
C TRP A 51 -5.83 3.77 1.58
N SER A 52 -6.22 4.71 2.44
CA SER A 52 -7.59 4.82 2.96
C SER A 52 -7.82 6.24 3.47
N GLU A 53 -9.04 6.76 3.33
CA GLU A 53 -9.45 8.01 4.00
C GLU A 53 -9.44 7.87 5.53
N LEU A 54 -9.52 6.63 6.05
CA LEU A 54 -9.37 6.31 7.48
C LEU A 54 -7.90 6.16 7.91
N THR A 55 -6.93 6.37 7.01
CA THR A 55 -5.49 6.30 7.33
C THR A 55 -4.79 7.53 6.75
N PRO A 56 -4.86 8.68 7.43
CA PRO A 56 -4.38 9.95 6.89
C PRO A 56 -2.89 9.95 6.55
N CYS A 57 -2.06 9.18 7.27
CA CYS A 57 -0.64 9.01 6.98
C CYS A 57 -0.35 8.46 5.57
N ASN A 58 -1.33 7.78 4.96
CA ASN A 58 -1.22 7.15 3.64
C ASN A 58 -2.12 7.84 2.59
N ALA A 59 -2.73 8.99 2.91
CA ALA A 59 -3.78 9.61 2.09
C ALA A 59 -3.31 9.96 0.66
N HIS A 60 -2.02 10.24 0.48
CA HIS A 60 -1.40 10.58 -0.81
C HIS A 60 -1.02 9.36 -1.66
N PHE A 61 -1.24 8.13 -1.19
CA PHE A 61 -0.74 6.94 -1.88
C PHE A 61 -1.39 6.67 -3.22
N ARG A 62 -2.63 7.12 -3.46
CA ARG A 62 -3.22 7.07 -4.81
C ARG A 62 -2.35 7.79 -5.84
N LYS A 63 -1.77 8.94 -5.47
CA LYS A 63 -0.86 9.68 -6.36
C LYS A 63 0.47 8.95 -6.56
N ILE A 64 1.03 8.39 -5.48
CA ILE A 64 2.26 7.59 -5.55
C ILE A 64 2.05 6.36 -6.44
N ALA A 65 0.92 5.64 -6.29
CA ALA A 65 0.57 4.49 -7.10
C ALA A 65 0.54 4.83 -8.60
N GLU A 66 -0.02 5.97 -8.99
CA GLU A 66 0.01 6.43 -10.39
C GLU A 66 1.43 6.68 -10.91
N HIS A 67 2.34 7.22 -10.09
CA HIS A 67 3.74 7.37 -10.47
C HIS A 67 4.44 6.01 -10.62
N VAL A 68 4.16 5.05 -9.72
CA VAL A 68 4.67 3.68 -9.83
C VAL A 68 4.15 3.01 -11.11
N LYS A 69 2.85 3.12 -11.42
CA LYS A 69 2.27 2.57 -12.66
C LYS A 69 3.00 3.09 -13.90
N ARG A 70 3.27 4.40 -13.97
CA ARG A 70 4.01 5.01 -15.09
C ARG A 70 5.41 4.39 -15.23
N GLY A 71 6.15 4.27 -14.13
CA GLY A 71 7.48 3.65 -14.16
C GLY A 71 7.45 2.18 -14.61
N VAL A 72 6.43 1.41 -14.19
CA VAL A 72 6.25 0.02 -14.66
C VAL A 72 5.96 -0.01 -16.17
N TYR A 73 5.08 0.87 -16.66
CA TYR A 73 4.80 0.96 -18.10
C TYR A 73 6.04 1.37 -18.91
N GLU A 74 6.81 2.34 -18.44
CA GLU A 74 8.07 2.77 -19.07
C GLU A 74 9.10 1.63 -19.14
N ALA A 75 9.13 0.76 -18.13
CA ALA A 75 9.95 -0.45 -18.12
C ALA A 75 9.37 -1.62 -18.92
N GLY A 76 8.21 -1.45 -19.56
CA GLY A 76 7.54 -2.46 -20.39
C GLY A 76 6.74 -3.51 -19.62
N GLY A 77 6.51 -3.33 -18.32
CA GLY A 77 5.67 -4.21 -17.50
C GLY A 77 4.17 -3.92 -17.62
N PHE A 78 3.36 -4.72 -16.92
CA PHE A 78 1.92 -4.53 -16.79
C PHE A 78 1.54 -4.25 -15.32
N PRO A 79 1.29 -3.00 -14.92
CA PRO A 79 0.99 -2.66 -13.53
C PRO A 79 -0.49 -2.87 -13.19
N LEU A 80 -0.74 -3.51 -12.05
CA LEU A 80 -2.06 -3.70 -11.47
C LEU A 80 -2.04 -3.28 -10.00
N GLU A 81 -2.84 -2.28 -9.65
CA GLU A 81 -3.00 -1.85 -8.26
C GLU A 81 -4.05 -2.70 -7.56
N PHE A 82 -3.77 -3.11 -6.33
CA PHE A 82 -4.73 -3.79 -5.48
C PHE A 82 -4.66 -3.24 -4.05
N PRO A 83 -5.82 -3.06 -3.39
CA PRO A 83 -5.86 -2.61 -2.01
C PRO A 83 -5.65 -3.78 -1.04
N VAL A 84 -5.15 -3.45 0.14
CA VAL A 84 -5.21 -4.30 1.35
C VAL A 84 -5.71 -3.46 2.50
N MET A 85 -6.13 -4.09 3.61
CA MET A 85 -6.56 -3.33 4.79
C MET A 85 -5.46 -2.36 5.27
N SER A 86 -5.81 -1.08 5.37
CA SER A 86 -4.90 -0.05 5.86
C SER A 86 -5.00 0.09 7.38
N LEU A 87 -3.85 0.17 8.05
CA LEU A 87 -3.76 0.25 9.51
C LEU A 87 -3.40 1.67 9.94
N GLY A 88 -4.42 2.48 10.24
CA GLY A 88 -4.25 3.81 10.83
C GLY A 88 -4.04 3.75 12.34
N GLU A 89 -2.80 3.91 12.80
CA GLU A 89 -2.41 3.83 14.22
C GLU A 89 -3.28 4.71 15.13
N THR A 90 -3.62 5.91 14.65
CA THR A 90 -4.32 6.95 15.42
C THR A 90 -5.81 6.66 15.61
N LEU A 91 -6.45 5.89 14.73
CA LEU A 91 -7.91 5.69 14.72
C LEU A 91 -8.34 4.26 15.07
N LEU A 92 -7.49 3.25 14.81
CA LEU A 92 -7.88 1.86 14.94
C LEU A 92 -7.89 1.41 16.41
N ARG A 93 -9.00 0.78 16.85
CA ARG A 93 -9.18 0.27 18.22
C ARG A 93 -9.29 -1.27 18.22
N PRO A 94 -8.79 -1.98 19.24
CA PRO A 94 -8.15 -1.48 20.46
C PRO A 94 -6.72 -0.96 20.26
N THR A 95 -6.00 -1.45 19.24
CA THR A 95 -4.70 -0.94 18.77
C THR A 95 -4.44 -1.49 17.37
N ALA A 96 -3.78 -0.73 16.49
CA ALA A 96 -3.40 -1.22 15.17
C ALA A 96 -2.46 -2.43 15.19
N MET A 97 -1.70 -2.62 16.28
CA MET A 97 -0.84 -3.80 16.43
C MET A 97 -1.62 -5.13 16.34
N LEU A 98 -2.83 -5.17 16.89
CA LEU A 98 -3.68 -6.37 16.91
C LEU A 98 -3.97 -6.87 15.47
N PHE A 99 -4.08 -5.95 14.52
CA PHE A 99 -4.47 -6.25 13.14
C PHE A 99 -3.29 -6.37 12.17
N ARG A 100 -2.06 -6.13 12.63
CA ARG A 100 -0.85 -6.28 11.80
C ARG A 100 -0.78 -7.67 11.13
N ASN A 101 -1.03 -8.73 11.89
CA ASN A 101 -0.98 -10.10 11.38
C ASN A 101 -2.13 -10.38 10.39
N LEU A 102 -3.30 -9.78 10.62
CA LEU A 102 -4.42 -9.88 9.68
C LEU A 102 -4.06 -9.29 8.32
N VAL A 103 -3.46 -8.10 8.31
CA VAL A 103 -3.02 -7.46 7.06
C VAL A 103 -1.87 -8.24 6.41
N SER A 104 -0.98 -8.84 7.19
CA SER A 104 0.04 -9.73 6.63
C SER A 104 -0.57 -10.92 5.87
N MET A 105 -1.63 -11.54 6.40
CA MET A 105 -2.34 -12.63 5.72
C MET A 105 -3.10 -12.13 4.49
N ASP A 106 -3.73 -10.96 4.58
CA ASP A 106 -4.40 -10.30 3.44
C ASP A 106 -3.42 -10.05 2.28
N VAL A 107 -2.23 -9.53 2.59
CA VAL A 107 -1.16 -9.30 1.62
C VAL A 107 -0.66 -10.61 1.01
N GLU A 108 -0.38 -11.61 1.83
CA GLU A 108 0.10 -12.93 1.38
C GLU A 108 -0.88 -13.57 0.39
N GLU A 109 -2.16 -13.64 0.75
CA GLU A 109 -3.17 -14.28 -0.08
C GLU A 109 -3.52 -13.45 -1.31
N SER A 110 -3.50 -12.11 -1.19
CA SER A 110 -3.66 -11.22 -2.35
C SER A 110 -2.54 -11.40 -3.38
N ILE A 111 -1.29 -11.62 -2.95
CA ILE A 111 -0.17 -11.87 -3.87
C ILE A 111 -0.24 -13.29 -4.44
N ARG A 112 -0.41 -14.31 -3.57
CA ARG A 112 -0.39 -15.73 -3.96
C ARG A 112 -1.56 -16.09 -4.88
N GLY A 113 -2.75 -15.56 -4.61
CA GLY A 113 -3.98 -15.87 -5.32
C GLY A 113 -4.15 -15.17 -6.68
N ASN A 114 -3.44 -14.07 -6.92
CA ASN A 114 -3.57 -13.27 -8.15
C ASN A 114 -2.38 -13.46 -9.11
N PRO A 115 -2.52 -13.14 -10.42
CA PRO A 115 -1.45 -13.31 -11.42
C PRO A 115 -0.37 -12.22 -11.34
N ILE A 116 0.29 -12.10 -10.18
CA ILE A 116 1.35 -11.13 -9.89
C ILE A 116 2.72 -11.81 -9.99
N ASP A 117 3.69 -11.17 -10.65
CA ASP A 117 5.05 -11.69 -10.84
C ASP A 117 6.10 -10.96 -9.99
N GLY A 118 5.80 -9.73 -9.58
CA GLY A 118 6.58 -8.93 -8.63
C GLY A 118 5.69 -7.88 -8.00
N VAL A 119 6.08 -7.36 -6.85
CA VAL A 119 5.21 -6.46 -6.06
C VAL A 119 5.95 -5.21 -5.59
N VAL A 120 5.25 -4.07 -5.69
CA VAL A 120 5.62 -2.82 -5.04
C VAL A 120 4.73 -2.64 -3.81
N LEU A 121 5.36 -2.48 -2.65
CA LEU A 121 4.69 -2.27 -1.37
C LEU A 121 4.66 -0.77 -1.07
N LEU A 122 3.48 -0.14 -1.12
CA LEU A 122 3.32 1.24 -0.67
C LEU A 122 3.07 1.23 0.84
N VAL A 123 4.06 1.70 1.61
CA VAL A 123 4.03 1.64 3.08
C VAL A 123 4.14 3.02 3.70
N GLY A 124 3.54 3.23 4.87
CA GLY A 124 3.58 4.50 5.57
C GLY A 124 3.34 4.33 7.06
N CYS A 125 2.08 4.43 7.48
CA CYS A 125 1.65 4.35 8.88
C CYS A 125 2.24 3.12 9.61
N ASP A 126 2.65 3.28 10.87
CA ASP A 126 3.32 2.31 11.75
C ASP A 126 3.31 0.84 11.31
N LYS A 127 2.14 0.21 11.31
CA LYS A 127 2.00 -1.24 11.16
C LYS A 127 1.91 -1.70 9.70
N THR A 128 1.74 -0.77 8.76
CA THR A 128 1.68 -1.10 7.32
C THR A 128 3.01 -1.66 6.82
N THR A 129 4.14 -1.03 7.18
CA THR A 129 5.49 -1.47 6.80
C THR A 129 5.77 -2.93 7.17
N PRO A 130 5.70 -3.34 8.46
CA PRO A 130 5.95 -4.73 8.81
C PRO A 130 4.89 -5.68 8.27
N ALA A 131 3.60 -5.30 8.23
CA ALA A 131 2.55 -6.18 7.72
C ALA A 131 2.76 -6.55 6.24
N LEU A 132 3.04 -5.56 5.39
CA LEU A 132 3.26 -5.77 3.96
C LEU A 132 4.54 -6.56 3.69
N LEU A 133 5.62 -6.26 4.42
CA LEU A 133 6.87 -7.01 4.31
C LEU A 133 6.70 -8.47 4.72
N MET A 134 5.99 -8.75 5.82
CA MET A 134 5.72 -10.11 6.27
C MET A 134 4.92 -10.90 5.23
N GLY A 135 3.82 -10.34 4.72
CA GLY A 135 2.99 -11.02 3.72
C GLY A 135 3.72 -11.27 2.40
N ALA A 136 4.49 -10.29 1.92
CA ALA A 136 5.29 -10.46 0.70
C ALA A 136 6.44 -11.47 0.89
N ALA A 137 7.10 -11.49 2.06
CA ALA A 137 8.15 -12.45 2.37
C ALA A 137 7.63 -13.90 2.38
N SER A 138 6.38 -14.14 2.81
CA SER A 138 5.75 -15.46 2.73
C SER A 138 5.48 -15.96 1.30
N CYS A 139 5.47 -15.06 0.31
CA CYS A 139 5.30 -15.39 -1.10
C CYS A 139 6.63 -15.50 -1.87
N ASP A 140 7.70 -14.87 -1.39
CA ASP A 140 9.04 -14.87 -1.97
C ASP A 140 9.08 -14.48 -3.47
N LEU A 141 8.27 -13.48 -3.85
CA LEU A 141 8.34 -12.85 -5.17
C LEU A 141 9.26 -11.62 -5.14
N PRO A 142 9.86 -11.21 -6.28
CA PRO A 142 10.59 -9.96 -6.38
C PRO A 142 9.78 -8.79 -5.83
N THR A 143 10.29 -8.17 -4.76
CA THR A 143 9.55 -7.20 -3.95
C THR A 143 10.39 -5.96 -3.71
N ILE A 144 9.77 -4.78 -3.85
CA ILE A 144 10.38 -3.50 -3.45
C ILE A 144 9.38 -2.68 -2.64
N MET A 145 9.89 -1.95 -1.65
CA MET A 145 9.09 -1.10 -0.77
C MET A 145 9.29 0.38 -1.14
N VAL A 146 8.19 1.14 -1.17
CA VAL A 146 8.20 2.60 -1.33
C VAL A 146 7.56 3.21 -0.10
N SER A 147 8.33 3.99 0.65
CA SER A 147 7.82 4.72 1.80
C SER A 147 7.07 5.98 1.38
N GLY A 148 5.95 6.26 2.05
CA GLY A 148 5.19 7.50 1.90
C GLY A 148 5.93 8.77 2.31
N GLY A 149 6.89 8.65 3.24
CA GLY A 149 7.60 9.77 3.84
C GLY A 149 6.91 10.39 5.07
N PRO A 150 7.65 11.19 5.86
CA PRO A 150 7.10 11.88 7.02
C PRO A 150 6.29 13.13 6.63
N MET A 151 5.50 13.61 7.58
CA MET A 151 4.90 14.95 7.50
C MET A 151 5.98 16.04 7.56
N LEU A 152 5.61 17.25 7.12
CA LEU A 152 6.42 18.44 7.34
C LEU A 152 6.40 18.81 8.84
N ASN A 153 7.32 19.69 9.26
CA ASN A 153 7.35 20.17 10.64
C ASN A 153 6.07 20.96 10.96
N GLY A 154 5.41 20.58 12.06
CA GLY A 154 4.33 21.38 12.64
C GLY A 154 4.86 22.65 13.32
N LYS A 155 4.04 23.71 13.33
CA LYS A 155 4.44 25.02 13.87
C LYS A 155 3.34 25.62 14.74
N PHE A 156 3.60 25.74 16.03
CA PHE A 156 2.69 26.39 16.99
C PHE A 156 3.37 27.61 17.62
N ARG A 157 2.78 28.79 17.45
CA ARG A 157 3.30 30.08 17.97
C ARG A 157 4.76 30.34 17.60
N GLY A 158 5.12 30.02 16.36
CA GLY A 158 6.48 30.19 15.83
C GLY A 158 7.49 29.13 16.27
N GLN A 159 7.09 28.14 17.08
CA GLN A 159 7.96 27.07 17.55
C GLN A 159 7.65 25.75 16.81
N ASP A 160 8.68 24.93 16.62
CA ASP A 160 8.52 23.57 16.10
C ASP A 160 7.79 22.68 17.11
N ILE A 161 6.83 21.91 16.59
CA ILE A 161 6.12 20.86 17.32
C ILE A 161 6.22 19.55 16.55
N GLY A 162 6.36 18.44 17.28
CA GLY A 162 6.56 17.11 16.73
C GLY A 162 5.31 16.25 16.87
N SER A 163 4.96 15.55 15.79
CA SER A 163 3.87 14.56 15.77
C SER A 163 4.08 13.49 16.86
N GLY A 164 3.09 13.34 17.75
CA GLY A 164 3.16 12.46 18.92
C GLY A 164 3.90 13.07 20.12
N THR A 165 5.15 13.51 19.98
CA THR A 165 5.94 14.04 21.11
C THR A 165 5.29 15.28 21.75
N SER A 166 4.84 16.23 20.94
CA SER A 166 4.20 17.46 21.45
C SER A 166 2.84 17.18 22.07
N VAL A 167 2.13 16.14 21.63
CA VAL A 167 0.83 15.74 22.19
C VAL A 167 0.99 15.35 23.66
N TRP A 168 1.97 14.51 23.97
CA TRP A 168 2.27 14.12 25.35
C TRP A 168 2.66 15.32 26.21
N ARG A 169 3.61 16.14 25.72
CA ARG A 169 4.05 17.34 26.45
C ARG A 169 2.89 18.28 26.76
N PHE A 170 2.13 18.67 25.74
CA PHE A 170 1.03 19.61 25.92
C PHE A 170 -0.08 19.06 26.81
N SER A 171 -0.35 17.75 26.77
CA SER A 171 -1.32 17.13 27.69
C SER A 171 -0.89 17.25 29.15
N GLU A 172 0.40 17.15 29.46
CA GLU A 172 0.91 17.33 30.83
C GLU A 172 1.00 18.82 31.20
N ASP A 173 1.35 19.70 30.27
CA ASP A 173 1.35 21.16 30.47
C ASP A 173 -0.06 21.67 30.84
N VAL A 174 -1.11 21.14 30.21
CA VAL A 174 -2.50 21.45 30.59
C VAL A 174 -2.83 20.93 31.99
N ARG A 175 -2.43 19.69 32.32
CA ARG A 175 -2.71 19.10 33.65
C ARG A 175 -2.01 19.84 34.78
N CYS A 176 -0.81 20.37 34.55
CA CYS A 176 -0.05 21.12 35.56
C CYS A 176 -0.36 22.62 35.57
N GLY A 177 -1.22 23.11 34.67
CA GLY A 177 -1.61 24.52 34.58
C GLY A 177 -0.58 25.43 33.88
N ALA A 178 0.39 24.86 33.15
CA ALA A 178 1.36 25.59 32.34
C ALA A 178 0.80 25.98 30.95
N MET A 179 -0.30 25.36 30.52
CA MET A 179 -0.99 25.64 29.26
C MET A 179 -2.52 25.67 29.46
N GLU A 180 -3.19 26.63 28.83
CA GLU A 180 -4.66 26.68 28.80
C GLU A 180 -5.23 25.60 27.88
N LEU A 181 -6.41 25.04 28.22
CA LEU A 181 -7.04 23.99 27.40
C LEU A 181 -7.31 24.46 25.96
N ASN A 182 -7.71 25.73 25.78
CA ASN A 182 -7.94 26.28 24.45
C ASN A 182 -6.66 26.33 23.61
N ASP A 183 -5.52 26.65 24.23
CA ASP A 183 -4.23 26.67 23.54
C ASP A 183 -3.84 25.26 23.06
N PHE A 184 -4.17 24.22 23.83
CA PHE A 184 -3.96 22.83 23.46
C PHE A 184 -4.81 22.41 22.25
N ILE A 185 -6.09 22.79 22.24
CA ILE A 185 -6.99 22.52 21.11
C ILE A 185 -6.54 23.28 19.85
N ASP A 186 -6.15 24.55 19.99
CA ASP A 186 -5.64 25.35 18.87
C ASP A 186 -4.40 24.72 18.23
N ALA A 187 -3.57 24.04 19.02
CA ALA A 187 -2.38 23.36 18.52
C ALA A 187 -2.69 22.15 17.60
N GLU A 188 -3.90 21.59 17.62
CA GLU A 188 -4.28 20.44 16.77
C GLU A 188 -4.11 20.74 15.27
N SER A 189 -4.48 21.95 14.84
CA SER A 189 -4.39 22.38 13.43
C SER A 189 -2.96 22.72 13.00
N CYS A 190 -2.02 22.75 13.95
CA CYS A 190 -0.62 23.09 13.71
C CYS A 190 0.28 21.85 13.56
N MET A 191 -0.29 20.65 13.70
CA MET A 191 0.39 19.35 13.67
C MET A 191 0.69 18.83 12.28
#